data_AF-A0AAD9Q6G9-F1
#
_entry.id   AF-A0AAD9Q6G9-F1
#
_cell.length_a   1.000
_cell.length_b   1.000
_cell.length_c   1.000
_cell.angle_alpha   90.00
_cell.angle_beta   90.00
_cell.angle_gamma   90.00
#
_symmetry.space_group_name_H-M   'P 1'
#
loop_
_entity.id
_entity.type
_entity.pdbx_description
1 polymer ?
#
loop_
_entity_poly.entity_id
_entity_poly.type
_entity_poly.pdbx_seq_one_letter_code
_entity_poly.pdbx_strand_id
1 'polypeptide(L)'
;MASTVGKEIKKKTKSLVIRLVLLTVYLTSGAAIFSAIENDGSLNEKQVEVNLKVEEIKRNMTRSFNASENIIELYVEHLRRLFQKHNGCRTYGHNNWSYYQSLYFAGSVTTTIGYGHLAPKTQNGRLFLIFFALFGIPLNLLTLQSVGGHINYGIHLIIKYFEKVVLKKETPTHQHIKCFAINLLLITLWLPLGGIMYYYSEKKIGWSFLDCVYYCFVALSTIGFGDLVPNEGKEPNSSYEQGMWIVRLMYLGMGLSLLSSVFTSVCSAAKQIQSLMPCKRGMAY
;
A
#
# COMPACT_ATOMS: atom_id res chain seq x y z
N MET A 1 -24.15 -5.29 40.19
CA MET A 1 -23.98 -5.34 38.72
C MET A 1 -23.55 -3.99 38.13
N ALA A 2 -24.23 -2.86 38.39
CA ALA A 2 -23.87 -1.55 37.82
C ALA A 2 -22.44 -1.06 38.17
N SER A 3 -21.95 -1.35 39.39
CA SER A 3 -20.59 -0.97 39.82
C SER A 3 -19.48 -1.75 39.10
N THR A 4 -19.75 -3.01 38.70
CA THR A 4 -18.81 -3.87 37.97
C THR A 4 -18.71 -3.43 36.51
N VAL A 5 -19.85 -3.11 35.88
CA VAL A 5 -19.91 -2.59 34.50
C VAL A 5 -19.18 -1.25 34.40
N GLY A 6 -19.39 -0.33 35.35
CA GLY A 6 -18.69 0.96 35.37
C GLY A 6 -17.17 0.83 35.52
N LYS A 7 -16.68 -0.13 36.32
CA LYS A 7 -15.24 -0.43 36.47
C LYS A 7 -14.65 -1.02 35.18
N GLU A 8 -15.38 -1.89 34.49
CA GLU A 8 -14.93 -2.49 33.24
C GLU A 8 -14.85 -1.46 32.09
N ILE A 9 -15.86 -0.58 31.98
CA ILE A 9 -15.85 0.53 31.02
C ILE A 9 -14.64 1.43 31.27
N LYS A 10 -14.42 1.89 32.51
CA LYS A 10 -13.25 2.71 32.86
C LYS A 10 -11.92 2.04 32.48
N LYS A 11 -11.79 0.73 32.67
CA LYS A 11 -10.59 -0.03 32.29
C LYS A 11 -10.40 -0.08 30.76
N LYS A 12 -11.46 -0.36 30.01
CA LYS A 12 -11.45 -0.35 28.53
C LYS A 12 -11.13 1.04 27.99
N THR A 13 -11.72 2.10 28.55
CA THR A 13 -11.42 3.50 28.22
C THR A 13 -9.96 3.83 28.50
N LYS A 14 -9.41 3.44 29.65
CA LYS A 14 -7.98 3.65 29.96
C LYS A 14 -7.08 2.95 28.93
N SER A 15 -7.39 1.71 28.57
CA SER A 15 -6.63 0.99 27.53
C SER A 15 -6.74 1.65 26.16
N LEU A 16 -7.90 2.23 25.81
CA LEU A 16 -8.09 2.97 24.57
C LEU A 16 -7.23 4.25 24.55
N VAL A 17 -7.26 5.03 25.64
CA VAL A 17 -6.45 6.25 25.78
C VAL A 17 -4.95 5.93 25.63
N ILE A 18 -4.47 4.85 26.27
CA ILE A 18 -3.07 4.42 26.13
C ILE A 18 -2.73 4.11 24.66
N ARG A 19 -3.60 3.38 23.94
CA ARG A 19 -3.38 3.08 22.51
C ARG A 19 -3.38 4.33 21.63
N LEU A 20 -4.24 5.30 21.93
CA LEU A 20 -4.28 6.59 21.21
C LEU A 20 -3.03 7.43 21.45
N VAL A 21 -2.55 7.49 22.69
CA VAL A 21 -1.29 8.18 23.02
C VAL A 21 -0.12 7.51 22.31
N LEU A 22 -0.02 6.18 22.36
CA LEU A 22 1.03 5.44 21.64
C LEU A 22 0.98 5.68 20.13
N LEU A 23 -0.22 5.69 19.52
CA LEU A 23 -0.38 6.01 18.10
C LEU A 23 0.06 7.44 17.78
N THR A 24 -0.26 8.41 18.64
CA THR A 24 0.13 9.81 18.46
C THR A 24 1.64 9.97 18.54
N VAL A 25 2.30 9.31 19.49
CA VAL A 25 3.76 9.28 19.60
C VAL A 25 4.38 8.63 18.37
N TYR A 26 3.83 7.51 17.89
CA TYR A 26 4.30 6.84 16.68
C TYR A 26 4.22 7.76 15.45
N LEU A 27 3.07 8.40 15.22
CA LEU A 27 2.88 9.30 14.08
C LEU A 27 3.79 10.53 14.12
N THR A 28 3.92 11.16 15.30
CA THR A 28 4.80 12.34 15.46
C THR A 28 6.28 11.98 15.32
N SER A 29 6.70 10.81 15.81
CA SER A 29 8.06 10.31 15.60
C SER A 29 8.34 10.02 14.12
N GLY A 30 7.38 9.39 13.41
CA GLY A 30 7.48 9.16 11.97
C GLY A 30 7.55 10.47 11.18
N ALA A 31 6.72 11.44 11.52
CA ALA A 31 6.73 12.77 10.90
C ALA A 31 8.09 13.48 11.09
N ALA A 32 8.69 13.39 12.27
CA ALA A 32 10.02 13.95 12.52
C ALA A 32 11.10 13.25 11.68
N ILE A 33 11.07 11.92 11.57
CA ILE A 33 12.04 11.15 10.77
C ILE A 33 11.89 11.46 9.29
N PHE A 34 10.67 11.40 8.74
CA PHE A 34 10.44 11.75 7.34
C PHE A 34 10.82 13.20 7.05
N SER A 35 10.48 14.13 7.94
CA SER A 35 10.91 15.52 7.79
C SER A 35 12.43 15.67 7.88
N ALA A 36 13.15 14.83 8.62
CA ALA A 36 14.61 14.93 8.70
C ALA A 36 15.30 14.33 7.45
N ILE A 37 14.71 13.29 6.86
CA ILE A 37 15.29 12.57 5.71
C ILE A 37 14.89 13.24 4.39
N GLU A 38 13.64 13.65 4.24
CA GLU A 38 13.06 14.15 2.98
C GLU A 38 13.12 15.68 2.84
N ASN A 39 13.22 16.43 3.95
CA ASN A 39 13.39 17.88 3.90
C ASN A 39 14.86 18.24 3.63
N ASP A 40 15.36 17.85 2.46
CA ASP A 40 16.66 18.29 2.00
C ASP A 40 16.53 19.70 1.39
N GLY A 41 17.30 20.65 1.91
CA GLY A 41 17.42 22.00 1.36
C GLY A 41 17.85 22.00 -0.12
N SER A 42 18.43 20.90 -0.62
CA SER A 42 18.75 20.72 -2.03
C SER A 42 17.53 20.77 -2.96
N LEU A 43 16.31 20.46 -2.48
CA LEU A 43 15.08 20.65 -3.26
C LEU A 43 14.79 22.14 -3.45
N ASN A 44 15.05 22.98 -2.45
CA ASN A 44 14.94 24.43 -2.58
C ASN A 44 16.02 24.97 -3.53
N GLU A 45 17.25 24.46 -3.45
CA GLU A 45 18.32 24.84 -4.39
C GLU A 45 18.00 24.43 -5.83
N LYS A 46 17.50 23.21 -6.06
CA LYS A 46 17.02 22.76 -7.38
C LYS A 46 15.85 23.60 -7.87
N GLN A 47 14.92 23.96 -7.00
CA GLN A 47 13.80 24.83 -7.37
C GLN A 47 14.29 26.24 -7.71
N VAL A 48 15.26 26.78 -6.98
CA VAL A 48 15.93 28.06 -7.29
C VAL A 48 16.67 27.98 -8.62
N GLU A 49 17.43 26.91 -8.87
CA GLU A 49 18.13 26.68 -10.14
C GLU A 49 17.16 26.59 -11.32
N VAL A 50 16.06 25.86 -11.15
CA VAL A 50 14.98 25.77 -12.16
C VAL A 50 14.37 27.15 -12.40
N ASN A 51 14.07 27.91 -11.35
CA ASN A 51 13.53 29.26 -11.48
C ASN A 51 14.51 30.19 -12.21
N LEU A 52 15.81 30.12 -11.92
CA LEU A 52 16.85 30.89 -12.60
C LEU A 52 16.93 30.54 -14.09
N LYS A 53 16.87 29.25 -14.44
CA LYS A 53 16.81 28.78 -15.84
C LYS A 53 15.55 29.27 -16.55
N VAL A 54 14.41 29.27 -15.88
CA VAL A 54 13.15 29.81 -16.43
C VAL A 54 13.27 31.31 -16.72
N GLU A 55 13.84 32.09 -15.79
CA GLU A 55 14.07 33.53 -15.99
C GLU A 55 15.11 33.83 -17.09
N GLU A 56 16.12 32.98 -17.25
CA GLU A 56 17.06 33.07 -18.36
C GLU A 56 16.37 32.83 -19.71
N ILE A 57 15.58 31.76 -19.82
CA ILE A 57 14.79 31.45 -21.02
C ILE A 57 13.83 32.61 -21.33
N LYS A 58 13.16 33.18 -20.32
CA LYS A 58 12.26 34.33 -20.46
C LYS A 58 12.98 35.55 -21.05
N ARG A 59 14.15 35.90 -20.52
CA ARG A 59 14.97 37.02 -21.04
C ARG A 59 15.46 36.76 -22.46
N ASN A 60 15.90 35.54 -22.76
CA ASN A 60 16.32 35.17 -24.11
C ASN A 60 15.17 35.26 -25.10
N MET A 61 13.96 34.77 -24.75
CA MET A 61 12.77 34.91 -25.59
C MET A 61 12.37 36.38 -25.80
N THR A 62 12.39 37.19 -24.75
CA THR A 62 12.07 38.63 -24.85
C THR A 62 12.98 39.33 -25.85
N ARG A 63 14.29 39.03 -25.81
CA ARG A 63 15.28 39.57 -26.74
C ARG A 63 15.15 39.01 -28.16
N SER A 64 14.98 37.69 -28.32
CA SER A 64 14.95 37.05 -29.64
C SER A 64 13.68 37.39 -30.42
N PHE A 65 12.55 37.54 -29.73
CA PHE A 65 11.26 37.85 -30.35
C PHE A 65 10.92 39.34 -30.34
N ASN A 66 11.77 40.20 -29.76
CA ASN A 66 11.54 41.63 -29.58
C ASN A 66 10.13 41.94 -29.03
N ALA A 67 9.69 41.16 -28.05
CA ALA A 67 8.34 41.22 -27.48
C ALA A 67 8.38 41.86 -26.08
N SER A 68 7.26 42.43 -25.65
CA SER A 68 7.12 42.92 -24.27
C SER A 68 7.15 41.76 -23.27
N GLU A 69 7.77 41.96 -22.11
CA GLU A 69 7.91 40.96 -21.06
C GLU A 69 6.54 40.39 -20.63
N ASN A 70 5.50 41.22 -20.60
CA ASN A 70 4.13 40.82 -20.27
C ASN A 70 3.55 39.79 -21.27
N ILE A 71 3.93 39.87 -22.55
CA ILE A 71 3.47 38.92 -23.57
C ILE A 71 4.19 37.58 -23.37
N ILE A 72 5.50 37.61 -23.12
CA ILE A 72 6.27 36.39 -22.82
C ILE A 72 5.76 35.73 -21.53
N GLU A 73 5.45 36.49 -20.48
CA GLU A 73 4.82 35.97 -19.26
C GLU A 73 3.49 35.28 -19.54
N LEU A 74 2.62 35.89 -20.34
CA LEU A 74 1.34 35.29 -20.72
C LEU A 74 1.53 33.94 -21.43
N TYR A 75 2.48 33.84 -22.36
CA TYR A 75 2.76 32.60 -23.08
C TYR A 75 3.47 31.56 -22.21
N VAL A 76 4.43 31.97 -21.35
CA VAL A 76 5.07 31.07 -20.38
C VAL A 76 4.05 30.55 -19.37
N GLU A 77 3.11 31.38 -18.92
CA GLU A 77 2.03 30.96 -18.03
C GLU A 77 1.03 30.05 -18.75
N HIS A 78 0.69 30.32 -20.01
CA HIS A 78 -0.08 29.38 -20.82
C HIS A 78 0.64 28.04 -21.02
N LEU A 79 1.93 28.06 -21.35
CA LEU A 79 2.74 26.86 -21.47
C LEU A 79 2.85 26.15 -20.13
N ARG A 80 3.04 26.86 -19.01
CA ARG A 80 3.08 26.30 -17.66
C ARG A 80 1.74 25.66 -17.32
N ARG A 81 0.61 26.30 -17.64
CA ARG A 81 -0.73 25.70 -17.47
C ARG A 81 -0.95 24.52 -18.38
N LEU A 82 -0.48 24.54 -19.62
CA LEU A 82 -0.56 23.40 -20.53
C LEU A 82 0.33 22.25 -20.03
N PHE A 83 1.56 22.55 -19.62
CA PHE A 83 2.49 21.61 -19.01
C PHE A 83 2.00 21.12 -17.66
N GLN A 84 1.33 21.91 -16.84
CA GLN A 84 0.81 21.50 -15.55
C GLN A 84 -0.54 20.79 -15.70
N LYS A 85 -1.30 21.08 -16.74
CA LYS A 85 -2.46 20.27 -17.16
C LYS A 85 -2.01 18.93 -17.75
N HIS A 86 -0.88 18.91 -18.45
CA HIS A 86 -0.28 17.71 -19.03
C HIS A 86 0.55 16.91 -18.02
N ASN A 87 1.25 17.56 -17.09
CA ASN A 87 2.08 16.96 -16.03
C ASN A 87 1.31 16.73 -14.73
N GLY A 88 0.25 17.49 -14.46
CA GLY A 88 -0.82 17.07 -13.55
C GLY A 88 -1.56 15.84 -14.11
N CYS A 89 -1.41 15.56 -15.41
CA CYS A 89 -1.73 14.29 -16.06
C CYS A 89 -0.48 13.40 -16.32
N ARG A 90 0.71 13.70 -15.75
CA ARG A 90 1.87 12.78 -15.75
C ARG A 90 1.71 11.62 -14.78
N THR A 91 0.56 11.49 -14.11
CA THR A 91 -0.01 10.17 -13.85
C THR A 91 -0.41 9.56 -15.20
N TYR A 92 0.57 8.99 -15.90
CA TYR A 92 0.42 8.04 -17.00
C TYR A 92 -0.49 8.53 -18.14
N GLY A 93 0.10 9.30 -19.07
CA GLY A 93 -0.57 9.99 -20.19
C GLY A 93 -1.30 9.12 -21.23
N HIS A 94 -1.52 7.83 -20.97
CA HIS A 94 -2.27 6.90 -21.81
C HIS A 94 -3.36 6.18 -21.01
N ASN A 95 -4.30 6.95 -20.45
CA ASN A 95 -5.52 6.40 -19.83
C ASN A 95 -6.62 6.29 -20.88
N ASN A 96 -6.51 5.29 -21.75
CA ASN A 96 -7.51 5.03 -22.80
C ASN A 96 -8.77 4.36 -22.24
N TRP A 97 -8.79 4.01 -20.94
CA TRP A 97 -9.92 3.31 -20.30
C TRP A 97 -10.35 2.07 -21.08
N SER A 98 -9.38 1.37 -21.68
CA SER A 98 -9.66 0.06 -22.26
C SER A 98 -10.21 -0.89 -21.21
N TYR A 99 -10.72 -2.04 -21.64
CA TYR A 99 -11.17 -3.07 -20.72
C TYR A 99 -10.06 -3.51 -19.74
N TYR A 100 -8.82 -3.64 -20.20
CA TYR A 100 -7.68 -4.02 -19.34
C TYR A 100 -7.38 -2.99 -18.26
N GLN A 101 -7.29 -1.70 -18.64
CA GLN A 101 -7.05 -0.62 -17.69
C GLN A 101 -8.23 -0.44 -16.74
N SER A 102 -9.46 -0.60 -17.24
CA SER A 102 -10.68 -0.54 -16.43
C SER A 102 -10.75 -1.67 -15.40
N LEU A 103 -10.35 -2.89 -15.78
CA LEU A 103 -10.28 -4.02 -14.86
C LEU A 103 -9.19 -3.84 -13.79
N TYR A 104 -8.02 -3.35 -14.19
CA TYR A 104 -6.95 -3.01 -13.24
C TYR A 104 -7.41 -1.92 -12.27
N PHE A 105 -8.05 -0.86 -12.77
CA PHE A 105 -8.64 0.20 -11.96
C PHE A 105 -9.69 -0.37 -10.98
N ALA A 106 -10.64 -1.15 -11.48
CA ALA A 106 -11.67 -1.79 -10.66
C ALA A 106 -11.06 -2.66 -9.55
N GLY A 107 -10.05 -3.47 -9.87
CA GLY A 107 -9.29 -4.26 -8.90
C GLY A 107 -8.57 -3.38 -7.87
N SER A 108 -7.92 -2.31 -8.28
CA SER A 108 -7.23 -1.38 -7.37
C SER A 108 -8.18 -0.68 -6.39
N VAL A 109 -9.41 -0.41 -6.82
CA VAL A 109 -10.47 0.18 -5.98
C VAL A 109 -11.00 -0.86 -4.98
N THR A 110 -11.35 -2.06 -5.43
CA THR A 110 -11.91 -3.10 -4.53
C THR A 110 -10.90 -3.63 -3.53
N THR A 111 -9.62 -3.68 -3.93
CA THR A 111 -8.49 -4.03 -3.04
C THR A 111 -8.00 -2.89 -2.17
N THR A 112 -8.58 -1.69 -2.33
CA THR A 112 -8.20 -0.46 -1.63
C THR A 112 -6.72 -0.09 -1.79
N ILE A 113 -6.03 -0.60 -2.81
CA ILE A 113 -4.66 -0.17 -3.14
C ILE A 113 -4.70 1.25 -3.71
N GLY A 114 -5.56 1.49 -4.70
CA GLY A 114 -5.85 2.85 -5.16
C GLY A 114 -4.64 3.68 -5.61
N TYR A 115 -3.78 3.14 -6.49
CA TYR A 115 -2.56 3.81 -6.99
C TYR A 115 -2.71 5.23 -7.55
N GLY A 116 -3.92 5.76 -7.72
CA GLY A 116 -4.14 7.16 -8.14
C GLY A 116 -3.78 7.52 -9.58
N HIS A 117 -3.12 6.64 -10.34
CA HIS A 117 -2.81 6.89 -11.75
C HIS A 117 -4.00 6.85 -12.68
N LEU A 118 -5.01 6.05 -12.33
CA LEU A 118 -6.29 5.95 -13.01
C LEU A 118 -7.35 6.50 -12.06
N ALA A 119 -8.07 7.55 -12.49
CA ALA A 119 -9.15 8.15 -11.72
C ALA A 119 -10.25 8.71 -12.64
N PRO A 120 -11.54 8.50 -12.32
CA PRO A 120 -12.64 8.97 -13.15
C PRO A 120 -12.69 10.51 -13.19
N LYS A 121 -12.61 11.04 -14.41
CA LYS A 121 -12.67 12.49 -14.66
C LYS A 121 -14.11 13.00 -14.81
N THR A 122 -15.03 12.14 -15.25
CA THR A 122 -16.44 12.49 -15.46
C THR A 122 -17.25 12.41 -14.17
N GLN A 123 -18.30 13.22 -14.05
CA GLN A 123 -19.21 13.19 -12.89
C GLN A 123 -19.92 11.84 -12.78
N ASN A 124 -20.38 11.28 -13.90
CA ASN A 124 -21.01 9.96 -13.93
C ASN A 124 -20.04 8.84 -13.49
N GLY A 125 -18.77 8.90 -13.91
CA GLY A 125 -17.75 7.93 -13.50
C GLY A 125 -17.45 8.02 -12.00
N ARG A 126 -17.40 9.23 -11.43
CA ARG A 126 -17.24 9.43 -9.99
C ARG A 126 -18.45 8.92 -9.19
N LEU A 127 -19.66 9.16 -9.69
CA LEU A 127 -20.89 8.64 -9.06
C LEU A 127 -20.91 7.11 -9.08
N PHE A 128 -20.59 6.49 -10.22
CA PHE A 128 -20.48 5.04 -10.33
C PHE A 128 -19.43 4.47 -9.38
N LEU A 129 -18.25 5.11 -9.29
CA LEU A 129 -17.17 4.70 -8.38
C LEU A 129 -17.65 4.62 -6.92
N ILE A 130 -18.45 5.59 -6.45
CA ILE A 130 -18.98 5.60 -5.08
C ILE A 130 -19.80 4.33 -4.81
N PHE A 131 -20.76 4.01 -5.68
CA PHE A 131 -21.58 2.81 -5.54
C PHE A 131 -20.79 1.52 -5.72
N PHE A 132 -19.88 1.49 -6.69
CA PHE A 132 -19.02 0.33 -6.95
C PHE A 132 -18.13 0.01 -5.74
N ALA A 133 -17.48 1.02 -5.15
CA ALA A 133 -16.62 0.85 -3.98
C ALA A 133 -17.41 0.44 -2.72
N LEU A 134 -18.63 0.97 -2.55
CA LEU A 134 -19.50 0.66 -1.41
C LEU A 134 -19.76 -0.84 -1.25
N PHE A 135 -19.97 -1.57 -2.36
CA PHE A 135 -20.19 -3.01 -2.33
C PHE A 135 -18.91 -3.82 -2.61
N GLY A 136 -18.03 -3.31 -3.47
CA GLY A 136 -16.82 -3.99 -3.89
C GLY A 136 -15.79 -4.15 -2.77
N ILE A 137 -15.59 -3.13 -1.92
CA ILE A 137 -14.61 -3.20 -0.82
C ILE A 137 -15.04 -4.24 0.22
N PRO A 138 -16.28 -4.24 0.76
CA PRO A 138 -16.72 -5.29 1.68
C PRO A 138 -16.65 -6.69 1.08
N LEU A 139 -17.06 -6.87 -0.18
CA LEU A 139 -17.00 -8.16 -0.87
C LEU A 139 -15.56 -8.67 -0.99
N ASN A 140 -14.62 -7.80 -1.37
CA ASN A 140 -13.22 -8.15 -1.46
C ASN A 140 -12.63 -8.48 -0.08
N LEU A 141 -12.93 -7.70 0.96
CA LEU A 141 -12.47 -7.96 2.33
C LEU A 141 -12.95 -9.33 2.85
N LEU A 142 -14.22 -9.68 2.62
CA LEU A 142 -14.78 -10.99 3.00
C LEU A 142 -14.09 -12.14 2.23
N THR A 143 -13.84 -11.94 0.94
CA THR A 143 -13.11 -12.92 0.11
C THR A 143 -11.69 -13.12 0.65
N LEU A 144 -10.95 -12.03 0.89
CA LEU A 144 -9.59 -12.10 1.44
C LEU A 144 -9.58 -12.74 2.84
N GLN A 145 -10.56 -12.48 3.68
CA GLN A 145 -10.68 -13.12 4.99
C GLN A 145 -10.92 -14.63 4.86
N SER A 146 -11.79 -15.05 3.94
CA SER A 146 -12.06 -16.47 3.68
C SER A 146 -10.79 -17.19 3.20
N VAL A 147 -10.10 -16.62 2.20
CA VAL A 147 -8.85 -17.21 1.67
C VAL A 147 -7.76 -17.24 2.76
N GLY A 148 -7.58 -16.14 3.50
CA GLY A 148 -6.64 -16.08 4.61
C GLY A 148 -6.94 -17.10 5.72
N GLY A 149 -8.22 -17.39 5.97
CA GLY A 149 -8.65 -18.46 6.88
C GLY A 149 -8.22 -19.85 6.41
N HIS A 150 -8.36 -20.14 5.10
CA HIS A 150 -7.92 -21.41 4.51
C HIS A 150 -6.40 -21.56 4.56
N ILE A 151 -5.64 -20.49 4.30
CA ILE A 151 -4.18 -20.47 4.46
C ILE A 151 -3.79 -20.83 5.90
N ASN A 152 -4.41 -20.17 6.89
CA ASN A 152 -4.17 -20.45 8.30
C ASN A 152 -4.51 -21.90 8.67
N TYR A 153 -5.61 -22.45 8.15
CA TYR A 153 -5.96 -23.86 8.34
C TYR A 153 -4.89 -24.80 7.77
N GLY A 154 -4.40 -24.54 6.55
CA GLY A 154 -3.30 -25.29 5.95
C GLY A 154 -2.03 -25.25 6.80
N ILE A 155 -1.63 -24.07 7.29
CA ILE A 155 -0.48 -23.91 8.18
C ILE A 155 -0.68 -24.71 9.48
N HIS A 156 -1.89 -24.69 10.05
CA HIS A 156 -2.21 -25.49 11.22
C HIS A 156 -2.07 -27.00 10.99
N LEU A 157 -2.46 -27.51 9.82
CA LEU A 157 -2.25 -28.90 9.45
C LEU A 157 -0.76 -29.23 9.36
N ILE A 158 0.03 -28.36 8.72
CA ILE A 158 1.49 -28.53 8.60
C ILE A 158 2.14 -28.55 9.99
N ILE A 159 1.77 -27.62 10.88
CA ILE A 159 2.29 -27.58 12.26
C ILE A 159 1.95 -28.90 12.98
N LYS A 160 0.68 -29.33 12.94
CA LYS A 160 0.24 -30.57 13.60
C LYS A 160 1.00 -31.79 13.08
N TYR A 161 1.16 -31.89 11.76
CA TYR A 161 1.91 -32.97 11.13
C TYR A 161 3.37 -32.96 11.58
N PHE A 162 4.03 -31.80 11.52
CA PHE A 162 5.42 -31.64 11.94
C PHE A 162 5.64 -31.98 13.42
N GLU A 163 4.78 -31.48 14.31
CA GLU A 163 4.91 -31.76 15.76
C GLU A 163 4.66 -33.24 16.09
N LYS A 164 3.73 -33.88 15.39
CA LYS A 164 3.43 -35.31 15.59
C LYS A 164 4.54 -36.19 15.04
N VAL A 165 5.03 -35.92 13.83
CA VAL A 165 5.98 -36.80 13.13
C VAL A 165 7.42 -36.53 13.58
N VAL A 166 7.82 -35.26 13.66
CA VAL A 166 9.22 -34.88 13.93
C VAL A 166 9.47 -34.73 15.43
N LEU A 167 8.59 -34.02 16.14
CA LEU A 167 8.76 -33.77 17.58
C LEU A 167 8.11 -34.82 18.48
N LYS A 168 7.39 -35.80 17.91
CA LYS A 168 6.69 -36.89 18.63
C LYS A 168 5.79 -36.38 19.76
N LYS A 169 5.20 -35.19 19.61
CA LYS A 169 4.25 -34.62 20.58
C LYS A 169 2.82 -35.00 20.21
N GLU A 170 2.05 -35.48 21.19
CA GLU A 170 0.63 -35.81 20.98
C GLU A 170 -0.26 -34.57 20.80
N THR A 171 0.08 -33.45 21.45
CA THR A 171 -0.67 -32.18 21.36
C THR A 171 0.23 -31.01 20.96
N PRO A 172 -0.20 -30.17 20.00
CA PRO A 172 0.58 -29.03 19.54
C PRO A 172 0.61 -27.91 20.59
N THR A 173 1.80 -27.52 21.02
CA THR A 173 1.96 -26.41 21.99
C THR A 173 1.96 -25.06 21.27
N HIS A 174 1.20 -24.08 21.76
CA HIS A 174 1.15 -22.70 21.23
C HIS A 174 0.86 -22.59 19.71
N GLN A 175 -0.10 -23.37 19.21
CA GLN A 175 -0.42 -23.49 17.79
C GLN A 175 -0.71 -22.14 17.08
N HIS A 176 -1.41 -21.19 17.73
CA HIS A 176 -1.73 -19.90 17.10
C HIS A 176 -0.53 -18.96 17.04
N ILE A 177 0.33 -18.95 18.05
CA ILE A 177 1.58 -18.17 18.03
C ILE A 177 2.51 -18.67 16.91
N LYS A 178 2.66 -19.99 16.76
CA LYS A 178 3.44 -20.59 15.66
C LYS A 178 2.87 -20.26 14.29
N CYS A 179 1.55 -20.34 14.14
CA CYS A 179 0.87 -19.96 12.90
C CYS A 179 1.12 -18.50 12.54
N PHE A 180 1.03 -17.59 13.52
CA PHE A 180 1.38 -16.19 13.31
C PHE A 180 2.85 -16.02 12.88
N ALA A 181 3.80 -16.68 13.54
CA ALA A 181 5.22 -16.61 13.19
C ALA A 181 5.50 -17.14 11.77
N ILE A 182 4.86 -18.25 11.36
CA ILE A 182 5.00 -18.79 10.01
C ILE A 182 4.40 -17.84 8.97
N ASN A 183 3.21 -17.27 9.20
CA ASN A 183 2.63 -16.28 8.28
C ASN A 183 3.53 -15.04 8.14
N LEU A 184 4.12 -14.57 9.25
CA LEU A 184 5.06 -13.46 9.22
C LEU A 184 6.32 -13.79 8.41
N LEU A 185 6.85 -15.01 8.53
CA LEU A 185 7.95 -15.48 7.70
C LEU A 185 7.55 -15.56 6.22
N LEU A 186 6.38 -16.11 5.91
CA LEU A 186 5.88 -16.23 4.54
C LEU A 186 5.72 -14.88 3.86
N ILE A 187 5.10 -13.88 4.52
CA ILE A 187 4.96 -12.55 3.92
C ILE A 187 6.33 -11.86 3.75
N THR A 188 7.26 -12.06 4.69
CA THR A 188 8.63 -11.53 4.59
C THR A 188 9.39 -12.13 3.41
N LEU A 189 9.20 -13.41 3.11
CA LEU A 189 9.77 -14.08 1.94
C LEU A 189 9.03 -13.76 0.62
N TRP A 190 7.74 -13.42 0.71
CA TRP A 190 6.92 -13.05 -0.45
C TRP A 190 7.36 -11.72 -1.08
N LEU A 191 7.84 -10.77 -0.27
CA LEU A 191 8.32 -9.47 -0.72
C LEU A 191 9.55 -9.56 -1.66
N PRO A 192 10.68 -10.20 -1.29
CA PRO A 192 11.83 -10.33 -2.19
C PRO A 192 11.52 -11.19 -3.41
N LEU A 193 10.62 -12.18 -3.30
CA LEU A 193 10.15 -12.95 -4.46
C LEU A 193 9.49 -12.03 -5.50
N GLY A 194 8.60 -11.14 -5.05
CA GLY A 194 8.02 -10.11 -5.91
C GLY A 194 9.06 -9.13 -6.43
N GLY A 195 9.99 -8.72 -5.56
CA GLY A 195 11.12 -7.85 -5.92
C GLY A 195 11.94 -8.40 -7.08
N ILE A 196 12.26 -9.71 -7.05
CA ILE A 196 12.97 -10.39 -8.15
C ILE A 196 12.14 -10.37 -9.43
N MET A 197 10.85 -10.72 -9.35
CA MET A 197 9.95 -10.73 -10.51
C MET A 197 9.87 -9.34 -11.17
N TYR A 198 9.59 -8.30 -10.37
CA TYR A 198 9.47 -6.93 -10.86
C TYR A 198 10.81 -6.38 -11.34
N TYR A 199 11.93 -6.77 -10.72
CA TYR A 199 13.24 -6.37 -11.21
C TYR A 199 13.48 -6.88 -12.63
N TYR A 200 13.21 -8.16 -12.91
CA TYR A 200 13.40 -8.67 -14.27
C TYR A 200 12.44 -8.04 -15.30
N SER A 201 11.22 -7.71 -14.89
CA SER A 201 10.24 -7.11 -15.83
C SER A 201 10.43 -5.60 -16.03
N GLU A 202 10.79 -4.86 -14.98
CA GLU A 202 10.84 -3.38 -14.98
C GLU A 202 12.26 -2.81 -15.07
N LYS A 203 13.30 -3.66 -15.11
CA LYS A 203 14.70 -3.19 -15.25
C LYS A 203 14.92 -2.29 -16.45
N LYS A 204 14.18 -2.50 -17.56
CA LYS A 204 14.26 -1.65 -18.75
C LYS A 204 13.76 -0.22 -18.51
N ILE A 205 12.85 -0.04 -17.54
CA ILE A 205 12.25 1.25 -17.15
C ILE A 205 13.12 1.93 -16.07
N GLY A 206 14.11 1.22 -15.52
CA GLY A 206 15.10 1.79 -14.59
C GLY A 206 14.83 1.51 -13.12
N TRP A 207 13.90 0.60 -12.78
CA TRP A 207 13.66 0.23 -11.39
C TRP A 207 14.86 -0.52 -10.79
N SER A 208 15.34 -0.05 -9.64
CA SER A 208 16.30 -0.80 -8.82
C SER A 208 15.60 -1.96 -8.10
N PHE A 209 16.37 -2.93 -7.62
CA PHE A 209 15.79 -4.02 -6.82
C PHE A 209 15.07 -3.51 -5.56
N LEU A 210 15.59 -2.44 -4.95
CA LEU A 210 14.96 -1.81 -3.79
C LEU A 210 13.60 -1.21 -4.17
N ASP A 211 13.50 -0.52 -5.31
CA ASP A 211 12.24 0.03 -5.83
C ASP A 211 11.20 -1.06 -6.06
N CYS A 212 11.62 -2.23 -6.55
CA CYS A 212 10.75 -3.38 -6.75
C CYS A 212 10.21 -3.94 -5.42
N VAL A 213 11.06 -4.09 -4.41
CA VAL A 213 10.65 -4.56 -3.08
C VAL A 213 9.75 -3.53 -2.40
N TYR A 214 10.09 -2.24 -2.51
CA TYR A 214 9.29 -1.13 -2.02
C TYR A 214 7.91 -1.10 -2.68
N TYR A 215 7.83 -1.25 -4.00
CA TYR A 215 6.57 -1.36 -4.72
C TYR A 215 5.73 -2.54 -4.21
N CYS A 216 6.33 -3.73 -4.06
CA CYS A 216 5.63 -4.89 -3.51
C CYS A 216 5.07 -4.61 -2.11
N PHE A 217 5.85 -3.96 -1.24
CA PHE A 217 5.41 -3.59 0.09
C PHE A 217 4.25 -2.58 0.05
N VAL A 218 4.38 -1.50 -0.70
CA VAL A 218 3.36 -0.43 -0.85
C VAL A 218 2.06 -0.96 -1.44
N ALA A 219 2.15 -1.85 -2.44
CA ALA A 219 0.99 -2.49 -3.05
C ALA A 219 0.29 -3.47 -2.10
N LEU A 220 1.04 -4.38 -1.47
CA LEU A 220 0.46 -5.41 -0.60
C LEU A 220 -0.07 -4.85 0.71
N SER A 221 0.55 -3.79 1.24
CA SER A 221 0.04 -3.05 2.41
C SER A 221 -1.13 -2.12 2.09
N THR A 222 -1.60 -2.12 0.83
CA THR A 222 -2.69 -1.27 0.33
C THR A 222 -2.47 0.23 0.57
N ILE A 223 -1.22 0.68 0.61
CA ILE A 223 -0.86 2.10 0.69
C ILE A 223 -1.01 2.74 -0.69
N GLY A 224 -0.44 2.09 -1.72
CA GLY A 224 -0.62 2.45 -3.13
C GLY A 224 -0.32 3.91 -3.48
N PHE A 225 0.88 4.40 -3.19
CA PHE A 225 1.28 5.78 -3.53
C PHE A 225 1.15 6.11 -5.02
N GLY A 226 1.39 5.14 -5.90
CA GLY A 226 1.32 5.35 -7.35
C GLY A 226 2.52 6.06 -7.96
N ASP A 227 3.56 6.27 -7.18
CA ASP A 227 4.89 6.70 -7.59
C ASP A 227 5.58 5.67 -8.49
N LEU A 228 5.36 4.39 -8.21
CA LEU A 228 5.79 3.26 -9.02
C LEU A 228 4.58 2.45 -9.49
N VAL A 229 4.43 2.31 -10.81
CA VAL A 229 3.41 1.47 -11.45
C VAL A 229 4.08 0.62 -12.54
N PRO A 230 3.88 -0.71 -12.54
CA PRO A 230 4.49 -1.60 -13.53
C PRO A 230 4.08 -1.24 -14.96
N ASN A 231 5.00 -1.48 -15.91
CA ASN A 231 4.83 -1.16 -17.33
C ASN A 231 4.43 0.31 -17.57
N GLU A 232 4.83 1.22 -16.69
CA GLU A 232 4.42 2.63 -16.73
C GLU A 232 2.89 2.81 -16.89
N GLY A 233 2.09 1.94 -16.27
CA GLY A 233 0.63 1.98 -16.40
C GLY A 233 0.08 1.75 -17.83
N LYS A 234 0.94 1.39 -18.78
CA LYS A 234 0.56 1.10 -20.16
C LYS A 234 -0.08 -0.28 -20.27
N GLU A 235 -0.87 -0.44 -21.31
CA GLU A 235 -1.39 -1.75 -21.66
C GLU A 235 -0.29 -2.70 -22.13
N PRO A 236 -0.46 -4.01 -21.88
CA PRO A 236 0.49 -5.01 -22.33
C PRO A 236 0.44 -5.15 -23.86
N ASN A 237 1.49 -4.68 -24.53
CA ASN A 237 1.56 -4.66 -26.00
C ASN A 237 2.14 -5.95 -26.62
N SER A 238 2.72 -6.85 -25.81
CA SER A 238 3.31 -8.11 -26.27
C SER A 238 2.73 -9.29 -25.51
N SER A 239 2.79 -10.50 -26.09
CA SER A 239 2.35 -11.72 -25.42
C SER A 239 3.08 -11.97 -24.09
N TYR A 240 4.35 -11.56 -24.00
CA TYR A 240 5.11 -11.60 -22.76
C TYR A 240 4.50 -10.68 -21.69
N GLU A 241 4.20 -9.43 -22.04
CA GLU A 241 3.59 -8.46 -21.10
C GLU A 241 2.18 -8.89 -20.66
N GLN A 242 1.41 -9.51 -21.56
CA GLN A 242 0.08 -10.05 -21.23
C GLN A 242 0.19 -11.19 -20.21
N GLY A 243 1.15 -12.11 -20.41
CA GLY A 243 1.45 -13.16 -19.45
C GLY A 243 1.92 -12.60 -18.10
N MET A 244 2.85 -11.63 -18.13
CA MET A 244 3.34 -10.96 -16.93
C MET A 244 2.23 -10.24 -16.16
N TRP A 245 1.28 -9.63 -16.85
CA TRP A 245 0.12 -9.00 -16.21
C TRP A 245 -0.70 -9.99 -15.39
N ILE A 246 -0.99 -11.18 -15.94
CA ILE A 246 -1.68 -12.25 -15.20
C ILE A 246 -0.86 -12.70 -13.98
N VAL A 247 0.45 -12.90 -14.17
CA VAL A 247 1.35 -13.30 -13.07
C VAL A 247 1.36 -12.24 -11.96
N ARG A 248 1.40 -10.95 -12.30
CA ARG A 248 1.32 -9.83 -11.34
C ARG A 248 0.01 -9.80 -10.59
N LEU A 249 -1.11 -10.04 -11.27
CA LEU A 249 -2.43 -10.14 -10.61
C LEU A 249 -2.48 -11.31 -9.64
N MET A 250 -1.98 -12.48 -10.03
CA MET A 250 -1.89 -13.64 -9.14
C MET A 250 -0.99 -13.35 -7.93
N TYR A 251 0.17 -12.71 -8.17
CA TYR A 251 1.09 -12.31 -7.11
C TYR A 251 0.43 -11.37 -6.10
N LEU A 252 -0.25 -10.33 -6.57
CA LEU A 252 -0.95 -9.37 -5.71
C LEU A 252 -2.11 -10.03 -4.97
N GLY A 253 -2.94 -10.83 -5.66
CA GLY A 253 -4.07 -11.53 -5.04
C GLY A 253 -3.64 -12.51 -3.94
N MET A 254 -2.59 -13.30 -4.19
CA MET A 254 -2.04 -14.22 -3.21
C MET A 254 -1.35 -13.47 -2.06
N GLY A 255 -0.61 -12.40 -2.34
CA GLY A 255 0.03 -11.56 -1.33
C GLY A 255 -0.98 -10.88 -0.40
N LEU A 256 -2.08 -10.33 -0.94
CA LEU A 256 -3.17 -9.75 -0.14
C LEU A 256 -3.87 -10.82 0.71
N SER A 257 -4.00 -12.03 0.18
CA SER A 257 -4.55 -13.17 0.94
C SER A 257 -3.62 -13.60 2.08
N LEU A 258 -2.30 -13.58 1.87
CA LEU A 258 -1.30 -13.80 2.92
C LEU A 258 -1.35 -12.70 3.98
N LEU A 259 -1.48 -11.44 3.58
CA LEU A 259 -1.62 -10.33 4.53
C LEU A 259 -2.90 -10.48 5.38
N SER A 260 -4.02 -10.86 4.76
CA SER A 260 -5.26 -11.19 5.48
C SER A 260 -5.07 -12.35 6.47
N SER A 261 -4.31 -13.38 6.07
CA SER A 261 -3.93 -14.49 6.94
C SER A 261 -3.11 -14.03 8.16
N VAL A 262 -2.17 -13.09 7.96
CA VAL A 262 -1.40 -12.45 9.04
C VAL A 262 -2.33 -11.72 10.00
N PHE A 263 -3.24 -10.87 9.53
CA PHE A 263 -4.18 -10.15 10.41
C PHE A 263 -5.05 -11.11 11.25
N THR A 264 -5.55 -12.18 10.64
CA THR A 264 -6.36 -13.19 11.33
C THR A 264 -5.55 -13.96 12.37
N SER A 265 -4.31 -14.33 12.03
CA SER A 265 -3.42 -15.07 12.94
C SER A 265 -2.89 -14.20 14.09
N VAL A 266 -2.61 -12.90 13.88
CA VAL A 266 -2.28 -11.93 14.93
C VAL A 266 -3.38 -11.87 15.98
N CYS A 267 -4.64 -11.73 15.54
CA CYS A 267 -5.77 -11.65 16.45
C CYS A 267 -5.93 -12.93 17.29
N SER A 268 -5.67 -14.09 16.67
CA SER A 268 -5.73 -15.39 17.34
C SER A 268 -4.58 -15.59 18.32
N ALA A 269 -3.36 -15.20 17.94
CA ALA A 269 -2.18 -15.24 18.79
C ALA A 269 -2.32 -14.28 19.99
N ALA A 270 -2.84 -13.07 19.79
CA ALA A 270 -3.08 -12.11 20.86
C ALA A 270 -4.07 -12.65 21.90
N LYS A 271 -5.16 -13.29 21.47
CA LYS A 271 -6.11 -13.98 22.37
C LYS A 271 -5.43 -15.10 23.16
N GLN A 272 -4.59 -15.90 22.48
CA GLN A 272 -3.83 -16.97 23.14
C GLN A 272 -2.85 -16.41 24.20
N ILE A 273 -2.07 -15.38 23.87
CA ILE A 273 -1.15 -14.72 24.81
C ILE A 273 -1.91 -14.14 26.01
N GLN A 274 -3.07 -13.52 25.77
CA GLN A 274 -3.90 -13.00 26.86
C GLN A 274 -4.41 -14.10 27.80
N SER A 275 -4.70 -15.30 27.27
CA SER A 275 -5.08 -16.45 28.11
C SER A 275 -3.91 -17.03 28.91
N LEU A 276 -2.68 -16.88 28.42
CA LEU A 276 -1.44 -17.36 29.07
C LEU A 276 -0.89 -16.41 30.13
N MET A 277 -1.20 -15.11 30.05
CA MET A 277 -0.90 -14.18 31.12
C MET A 277 -1.94 -14.36 32.23
N PRO A 278 -1.63 -15.02 33.37
CA PRO A 278 -2.57 -15.08 34.47
C PRO A 278 -2.91 -13.65 34.86
N CYS A 279 -4.20 -13.35 34.84
CA CYS A 279 -4.70 -12.16 35.49
C CYS A 279 -4.10 -12.20 36.90
N LYS A 280 -3.36 -11.17 37.33
CA LYS A 280 -3.17 -10.87 38.76
C LYS A 280 -4.56 -10.60 39.36
N ARG A 281 -5.41 -11.63 39.42
CA ARG A 281 -6.62 -11.68 40.22
C ARG A 281 -6.09 -12.04 41.60
N GLY A 282 -5.94 -10.99 42.41
CA GLY A 282 -5.69 -11.17 43.83
C GLY A 282 -6.68 -12.19 44.38
N MET A 283 -6.13 -13.22 45.01
CA MET A 283 -6.85 -13.97 46.02
C MET A 283 -7.19 -12.97 47.12
N ALA A 284 -8.45 -12.57 47.19
CA ALA A 284 -9.06 -12.14 48.43
C ALA A 284 -9.96 -13.31 48.83
N TYR A 285 -9.41 -14.17 49.68
CA TYR A 285 -10.20 -15.04 50.55
C TYR A 285 -11.01 -14.16 51.52
#